data_AF-A0A074M9S3-F1
#
_entry.id   AF-A0A074M9S3-F1
#
_cell.length_a   1.000
_cell.length_b   1.000
_cell.length_c   1.000
_cell.angle_alpha   90.00
_cell.angle_beta   90.00
_cell.angle_gamma   90.00
#
_symmetry.space_group_name_H-M   'P 1'
#
loop_
_entity.id
_entity.type
_entity.pdbx_description
1 polymer ?
#
loop_
_entity_poly.entity_id
_entity_poly.type
_entity_poly.pdbx_seq_one_letter_code
_entity_poly.pdbx_strand_id
1 'polypeptide(L)'
;MSLREEYFEDGPCPDNPGWRQWNIRDKTIFNGAVMGHLITRVDDDGKARLRMFPERHHENLQGMIHGAISLSLIDISMFTTMHMIGGGSAGPSVTLELSTQFVGGGDPALPLDAVNEIVRETGKLVFVRGQVVQGDNVVASHSGIVRKFSRTKTDAKQ
;
A
#
# COMPACT_ATOMS: atom_id res chain seq x y z
N MET A 1 -11.84 18.20 -7.80
CA MET A 1 -11.41 17.20 -6.81
C MET A 1 -10.31 16.37 -7.43
N SER A 2 -9.29 16.01 -6.66
CA SER A 2 -8.31 15.04 -7.17
C SER A 2 -8.96 13.66 -7.26
N LEU A 3 -8.55 12.81 -8.21
CA LEU A 3 -9.02 11.41 -8.30
C LEU A 3 -8.87 10.68 -6.95
N ARG A 4 -7.88 11.08 -6.15
CA ARG A 4 -7.65 10.54 -4.81
C ARG A 4 -8.79 10.86 -3.84
N GLU A 5 -9.31 12.09 -3.83
CA GLU A 5 -10.44 12.48 -2.95
C GLU A 5 -11.77 11.82 -3.35
N GLU A 6 -11.93 11.54 -4.64
CA GLU A 6 -13.12 10.89 -5.21
C GLU A 6 -13.21 9.42 -4.78
N TYR A 7 -12.11 8.67 -4.89
CA TYR A 7 -12.11 7.23 -4.62
C TYR A 7 -11.69 6.86 -3.19
N PHE A 8 -10.99 7.73 -2.48
CA PHE A 8 -10.48 7.45 -1.14
C PHE A 8 -11.07 8.37 -0.08
N GLU A 9 -11.25 7.81 1.10
CA GLU A 9 -11.30 8.56 2.34
C GLU A 9 -9.85 8.94 2.68
N ASP A 10 -9.45 10.15 2.28
CA ASP A 10 -8.14 10.73 2.56
C ASP A 10 -8.30 11.86 3.56
N GLY A 11 -7.82 11.64 4.77
CA GLY A 11 -7.94 12.57 5.88
C GLY A 11 -7.10 12.12 7.08
N PRO A 12 -6.94 12.97 8.11
CA PRO A 12 -6.25 12.58 9.33
C PRO A 12 -6.96 11.39 10.01
N CYS A 13 -6.19 10.54 10.68
CA CYS A 13 -6.72 9.46 11.50
C CYS A 13 -6.80 9.91 12.97
N PRO A 14 -7.99 10.16 13.55
CA PRO A 14 -8.11 10.64 14.94
C PRO A 14 -7.47 9.67 15.94
N ASP A 15 -7.67 8.37 15.75
CA ASP A 15 -7.16 7.32 16.65
C ASP A 15 -5.68 6.99 16.41
N ASN A 16 -5.08 7.54 15.35
CA ASN A 16 -3.68 7.33 15.00
C ASN A 16 -3.04 8.67 14.58
N PRO A 17 -2.69 9.55 15.56
CA PRO A 17 -2.09 10.85 15.25
C PRO A 17 -0.85 10.73 14.37
N GLY A 18 -0.75 11.62 13.37
CA GLY A 18 0.32 11.59 12.37
C GLY A 18 0.08 10.64 11.20
N TRP A 19 -0.97 9.81 11.24
CA TRP A 19 -1.38 8.95 10.13
C TRP A 19 -2.52 9.57 9.32
N ARG A 20 -2.62 9.11 8.08
CA ARG A 20 -3.71 9.45 7.15
C ARG A 20 -4.48 8.22 6.74
N GLN A 21 -5.76 8.38 6.46
CA GLN A 21 -6.59 7.32 5.93
C GLN A 21 -6.19 6.97 4.49
N TRP A 22 -6.25 5.68 4.16
CA TRP A 22 -6.07 5.16 2.80
C TRP A 22 -7.20 4.18 2.45
N ASN A 23 -8.43 4.52 2.82
CA ASN A 23 -9.57 3.64 2.61
C ASN A 23 -10.23 3.94 1.27
N ILE A 24 -10.41 2.93 0.43
CA ILE A 24 -11.29 3.06 -0.73
C ILE A 24 -12.74 3.20 -0.23
N ARG A 25 -13.50 4.10 -0.87
CA ARG A 25 -14.92 4.32 -0.58
C ARG A 25 -15.79 3.15 -1.05
N ASP A 26 -15.50 2.60 -2.23
CA ASP A 26 -16.20 1.45 -2.77
C ASP A 26 -15.82 0.15 -2.03
N LYS A 27 -16.72 -0.32 -1.17
CA LYS A 27 -16.51 -1.52 -0.36
C LYS A 27 -16.73 -2.84 -1.12
N THR A 28 -17.06 -2.78 -2.41
CA THR A 28 -17.35 -3.97 -3.24
C THR A 28 -16.15 -4.41 -4.08
N ILE A 29 -15.17 -3.53 -4.29
CA ILE A 29 -13.93 -3.85 -4.99
C ILE A 29 -12.84 -4.35 -4.03
N PHE A 30 -11.88 -5.10 -4.56
CA PHE A 30 -10.90 -5.85 -3.79
C PHE A 30 -10.33 -5.14 -2.55
N ASN A 31 -9.79 -3.92 -2.69
CA ASN A 31 -9.21 -3.19 -1.55
C ASN A 31 -10.23 -2.92 -0.45
N GLY A 32 -11.44 -2.47 -0.82
CA GLY A 32 -12.50 -2.15 0.14
C GLY A 32 -13.20 -3.40 0.70
N ALA A 33 -13.31 -4.45 -0.10
CA ALA A 33 -13.99 -5.70 0.25
C ALA A 33 -13.11 -6.65 1.09
N VAL A 34 -11.80 -6.64 0.84
CA VAL A 34 -10.88 -7.63 1.42
C VAL A 34 -9.97 -7.01 2.47
N MET A 35 -9.35 -5.86 2.22
CA MET A 35 -8.19 -5.41 3.03
C MET A 35 -8.55 -4.72 4.34
N GLY A 36 -9.82 -4.37 4.55
CA GLY A 36 -10.28 -3.68 5.76
C GLY A 36 -9.76 -2.24 5.85
N HIS A 37 -9.59 -1.76 7.08
CA HIS A 37 -9.11 -0.40 7.33
C HIS A 37 -7.60 -0.26 7.03
N LEU A 38 -7.25 0.74 6.22
CA LEU A 38 -5.87 1.06 5.85
C LEU A 38 -5.52 2.50 6.24
N ILE A 39 -4.32 2.67 6.79
CA ILE A 39 -3.75 3.98 7.11
C ILE A 39 -2.31 4.08 6.61
N THR A 40 -1.88 5.29 6.24
CA THR A 40 -0.54 5.53 5.70
C THR A 40 0.13 6.74 6.34
N ARG A 41 1.46 6.74 6.37
CA ARG A 41 2.31 7.83 6.85
C ARG A 41 3.66 7.79 6.13
N VAL A 42 4.37 8.92 6.12
CA VAL A 42 5.81 8.96 5.82
C VAL A 42 6.55 9.00 7.15
N ASP A 43 7.38 7.99 7.41
CA ASP A 43 8.21 7.91 8.61
C ASP A 43 9.34 8.96 8.58
N ASP A 44 9.95 9.24 9.74
CA ASP A 44 10.98 10.27 9.90
C ASP A 44 12.24 10.02 9.03
N ASP A 45 12.48 8.76 8.64
CA ASP A 45 13.57 8.36 7.75
C ASP A 45 13.22 8.52 6.25
N GLY A 46 12.04 9.07 5.94
CA GLY A 46 11.56 9.31 4.59
C GLY A 46 10.90 8.10 3.92
N LYS A 47 10.79 6.95 4.60
CA LYS A 47 10.09 5.78 4.07
C LYS A 47 8.58 5.95 4.15
N ALA A 48 7.86 5.40 3.16
CA ALA A 48 6.41 5.34 3.20
C ALA A 48 5.96 4.07 3.92
N ARG A 49 5.02 4.22 4.84
CA ARG A 49 4.41 3.13 5.59
C ARG A 49 2.94 3.02 5.25
N LEU A 50 2.48 1.81 4.93
CA LEU A 50 1.08 1.43 4.84
C LEU A 50 0.79 0.39 5.92
N ARG A 51 -0.22 0.64 6.73
CA ARG A 51 -0.67 -0.25 7.80
C ARG A 51 -2.04 -0.81 7.48
N MET A 52 -2.21 -2.10 7.72
CA MET A 52 -3.51 -2.75 7.86
C MET A 52 -3.71 -3.27 9.28
N PHE A 53 -4.98 -3.52 9.61
CA PHE A 53 -5.40 -4.14 10.86
C PHE A 53 -6.02 -5.49 10.53
N PRO A 54 -5.32 -6.61 10.80
CA PRO A 54 -5.82 -7.92 10.43
C PRO A 54 -7.15 -8.26 11.12
N GLU A 55 -8.00 -8.99 10.39
CA GLU A 55 -9.30 -9.48 10.83
C GLU A 55 -9.38 -11.01 10.66
N ARG A 56 -10.40 -11.65 11.23
CA ARG A 56 -10.54 -13.10 11.21
C ARG A 56 -10.52 -13.71 9.80
N HIS A 57 -11.11 -13.04 8.81
CA HIS A 57 -11.11 -13.53 7.42
C HIS A 57 -9.78 -13.30 6.69
N HIS A 58 -8.80 -12.64 7.30
CA HIS A 58 -7.43 -12.53 6.78
C HIS A 58 -6.53 -13.68 7.22
N GLU A 59 -6.97 -14.50 8.17
CA GLU A 59 -6.20 -15.63 8.68
C GLU A 59 -6.16 -16.79 7.67
N ASN A 60 -5.07 -17.56 7.70
CA ASN A 60 -4.95 -18.85 7.03
C ASN A 60 -5.43 -19.99 7.96
N LEU A 61 -5.33 -21.23 7.48
CA LEU A 61 -5.74 -22.43 8.24
C LEU A 61 -5.05 -22.58 9.61
N GLN A 62 -3.86 -22.00 9.78
CA GLN A 62 -3.08 -22.06 11.02
C GLN A 62 -3.41 -20.90 11.99
N GLY A 63 -4.36 -20.02 11.63
CA GLY A 63 -4.68 -18.83 12.43
C GLY A 63 -3.63 -17.72 12.33
N MET A 64 -2.75 -17.78 11.32
CA MET A 64 -1.75 -16.74 11.03
C MET A 64 -2.23 -15.88 9.86
N ILE A 65 -1.69 -14.67 9.69
CA ILE A 65 -2.03 -13.84 8.52
C ILE A 65 -1.72 -14.61 7.22
N HIS A 66 -2.72 -14.71 6.34
CA HIS A 66 -2.58 -15.43 5.08
C HIS A 66 -1.60 -14.73 4.14
N GLY A 67 -0.71 -15.49 3.50
CA GLY A 67 0.33 -14.92 2.64
C GLY A 67 -0.21 -14.05 1.49
N ALA A 68 -1.39 -14.41 0.95
CA ALA A 68 -2.09 -13.58 -0.04
C ALA A 68 -2.52 -12.21 0.50
N ILE A 69 -2.89 -12.09 1.78
CA ILE A 69 -3.21 -10.81 2.40
C ILE A 69 -1.95 -9.95 2.52
N SER A 70 -0.84 -10.54 2.96
CA SER A 70 0.45 -9.83 2.97
C SER A 70 0.87 -9.39 1.58
N LEU A 71 0.68 -10.23 0.55
CA LEU A 71 0.99 -9.88 -0.84
C LEU A 71 0.11 -8.74 -1.37
N SER A 72 -1.18 -8.75 -1.02
CA SER A 72 -2.10 -7.66 -1.35
C SER A 72 -1.73 -6.35 -0.66
N LEU A 73 -1.34 -6.41 0.62
CA LEU A 73 -0.80 -5.24 1.33
C LEU A 73 0.45 -4.71 0.62
N ILE A 74 1.37 -5.59 0.23
CA ILE A 74 2.59 -5.24 -0.50
C ILE A 74 2.24 -4.54 -1.82
N ASP A 75 1.34 -5.11 -2.62
CA ASP A 75 0.95 -4.53 -3.91
C ASP A 75 0.40 -3.11 -3.75
N ILE A 76 -0.59 -2.93 -2.86
CA ILE A 76 -1.19 -1.62 -2.55
C ILE A 76 -0.13 -0.65 -2.00
N SER A 77 0.80 -1.15 -1.18
CA SER A 77 1.83 -0.32 -0.57
C SER A 77 2.75 0.33 -1.59
N MET A 78 3.03 -0.31 -2.74
CA MET A 78 3.86 0.30 -3.79
C MET A 78 3.18 1.54 -4.38
N PHE A 79 1.86 1.51 -4.56
CA PHE A 79 1.11 2.68 -5.03
C PHE A 79 1.05 3.76 -3.96
N THR A 80 0.76 3.41 -2.70
CA THR A 80 0.77 4.39 -1.60
C THR A 80 2.13 5.09 -1.50
N THR A 81 3.23 4.33 -1.66
CA THR A 81 4.60 4.85 -1.63
C THR A 81 4.83 5.86 -2.75
N MET A 82 4.47 5.50 -3.99
CA MET A 82 4.52 6.41 -5.13
C MET A 82 3.69 7.69 -4.88
N HIS A 83 2.51 7.57 -4.27
CA HIS A 83 1.65 8.71 -3.96
C HIS A 83 2.17 9.59 -2.81
N MET A 84 2.86 9.02 -1.83
CA MET A 84 3.29 9.72 -0.61
C MET A 84 4.68 10.34 -0.73
N ILE A 85 5.61 9.67 -1.42
CA ILE A 85 7.02 10.11 -1.51
C ILE A 85 7.57 10.15 -2.94
N GLY A 86 6.73 9.87 -3.96
CA GLY A 86 7.12 9.94 -5.38
C GLY A 86 6.97 11.34 -6.01
N GLY A 87 7.51 11.49 -7.22
CA GLY A 87 7.65 12.74 -7.97
C GLY A 87 6.37 13.33 -8.58
N GLY A 88 5.19 13.06 -8.01
CA GLY A 88 3.97 13.84 -8.28
C GLY A 88 3.09 13.42 -9.46
N SER A 89 3.44 12.37 -10.22
CA SER A 89 2.57 11.82 -11.29
C SER A 89 1.96 10.48 -10.88
N ALA A 90 1.05 10.50 -9.92
CA ALA A 90 0.32 9.32 -9.50
C ALA A 90 -1.00 9.16 -10.29
N GLY A 91 -0.91 9.29 -11.62
CA GLY A 91 -2.00 8.97 -12.52
C GLY A 91 -2.31 7.47 -12.54
N PRO A 92 -3.15 7.00 -13.49
CA PRO A 92 -3.36 5.56 -13.67
C PRO A 92 -2.02 4.84 -13.70
N SER A 93 -1.94 3.73 -12.99
CA SER A 93 -0.71 2.95 -12.85
C SER A 93 -1.04 1.48 -12.60
N VAL A 94 -0.09 0.61 -12.92
CA VAL A 94 -0.23 -0.85 -12.74
C VAL A 94 1.08 -1.45 -12.25
N THR A 95 0.98 -2.53 -11.49
CA THR A 95 2.12 -3.38 -11.12
C THR A 95 2.56 -4.17 -12.34
N LEU A 96 3.83 -4.10 -12.71
CA LEU A 96 4.43 -4.90 -13.79
C LEU A 96 5.09 -6.17 -13.25
N GLU A 97 5.70 -6.06 -12.09
CA GLU A 97 6.48 -7.12 -11.46
C GLU A 97 6.43 -6.91 -9.95
N LEU A 98 6.34 -8.04 -9.23
CA LEU A 98 6.39 -8.07 -7.79
C LEU A 98 7.04 -9.39 -7.35
N SER A 99 8.22 -9.29 -6.74
CA SER A 99 8.93 -10.40 -6.11
C SER A 99 8.77 -10.30 -4.60
N THR A 100 8.43 -11.41 -3.95
CA THR A 100 8.20 -11.46 -2.50
C THR A 100 8.82 -12.72 -1.91
N GLN A 101 9.48 -12.55 -0.76
CA GLN A 101 9.97 -13.64 0.07
C GLN A 101 9.23 -13.57 1.42
N PHE A 102 8.50 -14.64 1.76
CA PHE A 102 7.89 -14.79 3.08
C PHE A 102 8.96 -15.26 4.07
N VAL A 103 9.33 -14.38 5.00
CA VAL A 103 10.43 -14.57 5.95
C VAL A 103 9.93 -15.20 7.24
N GLY A 104 8.76 -14.77 7.71
CA GLY A 104 8.16 -15.19 8.97
C GLY A 104 6.63 -15.14 8.96
N GLY A 105 6.02 -15.68 10.01
CA GLY A 105 4.56 -15.61 10.20
C GLY A 105 4.12 -14.26 10.74
N GLY A 106 2.96 -13.77 10.31
CA GLY A 106 2.30 -12.60 10.86
C GLY A 106 1.22 -12.97 11.89
N ASP A 107 1.22 -12.29 13.03
CA ASP A 107 0.24 -12.41 14.11
C ASP A 107 -1.00 -11.55 13.81
N PRO A 108 -2.21 -12.11 13.66
CA PRO A 108 -3.41 -11.34 13.37
C PRO A 108 -3.83 -10.40 14.52
N ALA A 109 -3.30 -10.55 15.73
CA ALA A 109 -3.59 -9.65 16.85
C ALA A 109 -2.82 -8.31 16.78
N LEU A 110 -1.83 -8.20 15.88
CA LEU A 110 -0.98 -7.02 15.74
C LEU A 110 -1.20 -6.35 14.38
N PRO A 111 -1.09 -5.00 14.28
CA PRO A 111 -1.08 -4.33 12.99
C PRO A 111 0.04 -4.84 12.09
N LEU A 112 -0.22 -4.89 10.79
CA LEU A 112 0.75 -5.32 9.78
C LEU A 112 1.17 -4.13 8.92
N ASP A 113 2.47 -3.83 8.91
CA ASP A 113 3.02 -2.65 8.23
C ASP A 113 3.85 -3.04 7.01
N ALA A 114 3.53 -2.53 5.83
CA ALA A 114 4.43 -2.50 4.69
C ALA A 114 5.22 -1.17 4.69
N VAL A 115 6.55 -1.27 4.72
CA VAL A 115 7.47 -0.13 4.83
C VAL A 115 8.39 -0.10 3.62
N ASN A 116 8.32 0.98 2.86
CA ASN A 116 8.86 1.05 1.52
C ASN A 116 9.74 2.27 1.29
N GLU A 117 10.69 2.09 0.38
CA GLU A 117 11.44 3.18 -0.23
C GLU A 117 11.37 3.10 -1.76
N ILE A 118 11.51 4.26 -2.41
CA ILE A 118 11.68 4.34 -3.85
C ILE A 118 13.17 4.20 -4.14
N VAL A 119 13.56 3.10 -4.77
CA VAL A 119 14.94 2.86 -5.22
C VAL A 119 15.29 3.79 -6.38
N ARG A 120 14.34 3.96 -7.32
CA ARG A 120 14.48 4.83 -8.47
C ARG A 120 13.11 5.21 -9.01
N GLU A 121 12.96 6.46 -9.39
CA GLU A 121 11.83 6.92 -10.19
C GLU A 121 12.31 7.44 -11.55
N THR A 122 11.57 7.09 -12.59
CA THR A 122 11.77 7.58 -13.96
C THR A 122 10.47 8.22 -14.45
N GLY A 123 10.45 8.69 -15.72
CA GLY A 123 9.22 9.22 -16.30
C GLY A 123 8.05 8.22 -16.29
N LYS A 124 8.30 6.93 -16.52
CA LYS A 124 7.24 5.90 -16.69
C LYS A 124 7.26 4.80 -15.65
N LEU A 125 8.35 4.61 -14.92
CA LEU A 125 8.52 3.48 -13.98
C LEU A 125 8.94 3.97 -12.61
N VAL A 126 8.44 3.30 -11.57
CA VAL A 126 8.84 3.46 -10.18
C VAL A 126 9.30 2.10 -9.68
N PHE A 127 10.54 2.05 -9.18
CA PHE A 127 11.15 0.86 -8.61
C PHE A 127 11.07 0.98 -7.10
N VAL A 128 10.36 0.06 -6.46
CA VAL A 128 10.08 0.07 -5.01
C VAL A 128 10.67 -1.17 -4.38
N ARG A 129 11.20 -1.05 -3.17
CA ARG A 129 11.52 -2.20 -2.31
C ARG A 129 11.10 -1.91 -0.89
N GLY A 130 10.88 -2.96 -0.12
CA GLY A 130 10.43 -2.82 1.25
C GLY A 130 10.33 -4.12 2.01
N GLN A 131 9.80 -4.00 3.22
CA GLN A 131 9.52 -5.11 4.12
C GLN A 131 8.12 -4.97 4.69
N VAL A 132 7.49 -6.12 4.94
CA VAL A 132 6.31 -6.22 5.79
C VAL A 132 6.75 -6.62 7.19
N VAL A 133 6.37 -5.83 8.20
CA VAL A 133 6.85 -5.96 9.57
C VAL A 133 5.73 -5.86 10.60
N GLN A 134 5.98 -6.46 11.77
CA GLN A 134 5.22 -6.26 13.01
C GLN A 134 6.22 -5.99 14.14
N GLY A 135 6.51 -4.70 14.38
CA GLY A 135 7.65 -4.32 15.22
C GLY A 135 8.96 -4.80 14.62
N ASP A 136 9.74 -5.57 15.38
CA ASP A 136 11.02 -6.14 14.94
C ASP A 136 10.87 -7.44 14.13
N ASN A 137 9.65 -8.01 14.05
CA ASN A 137 9.41 -9.22 13.28
C ASN A 137 9.21 -8.89 11.79
N VAL A 138 10.09 -9.43 10.93
CA VAL A 138 9.95 -9.33 9.48
C VAL A 138 9.09 -10.48 8.96
N VAL A 139 7.90 -10.15 8.46
CA VAL A 139 6.94 -11.11 7.88
C VAL A 139 7.31 -11.42 6.44
N ALA A 140 7.64 -10.39 5.65
CA ALA A 140 8.04 -10.55 4.25
C ALA A 140 9.03 -9.46 3.81
N SER A 141 9.83 -9.77 2.80
CA SER A 141 10.62 -8.78 2.05
C SER A 141 10.18 -8.78 0.59
N HIS A 142 10.23 -7.63 -0.07
CA HIS A 142 9.79 -7.53 -1.45
C HIS A 142 10.52 -6.45 -2.26
N SER A 143 10.44 -6.60 -3.58
CA SER A 143 10.75 -5.58 -4.57
C SER A 143 9.74 -5.63 -5.70
N GLY A 144 9.44 -4.50 -6.32
CA GLY A 144 8.53 -4.47 -7.44
C GLY A 144 8.67 -3.23 -8.32
N ILE A 145 7.97 -3.27 -9.44
CA ILE A 145 8.00 -2.23 -10.47
C ILE A 145 6.57 -1.79 -10.79
N VAL A 146 6.31 -0.50 -10.60
CA VAL A 146 5.05 0.14 -10.98
C VAL A 146 5.24 0.93 -12.28
N ARG A 147 4.32 0.76 -13.23
CA ARG A 147 4.25 1.57 -14.45
C ARG A 147 3.24 2.69 -14.29
N LYS A 148 3.71 3.92 -14.48
CA LYS A 148 2.90 5.14 -14.61
C LYS A 148 2.44 5.30 -16.06
N PHE A 149 1.15 5.56 -16.27
CA PHE A 149 0.63 5.98 -17.56
C PHE A 149 0.61 7.51 -17.63
N SER A 150 1.01 8.08 -18.77
CA SER A 150 0.82 9.52 -18.99
C SER A 150 -0.65 9.79 -19.23
N ARG A 151 -1.21 10.85 -18.63
CA ARG A 151 -2.53 11.34 -19.02
C ARG A 151 -2.44 11.86 -20.46
N THR A 152 -3.12 11.21 -21.40
CA THR A 152 -3.25 11.72 -22.76
C THR A 152 -4.08 13.01 -22.76
N LYS A 153 -3.73 13.98 -23.61
CA LYS A 153 -4.43 15.28 -23.69
C LYS A 153 -5.94 15.18 -24.00
N THR A 154 -6.44 14.00 -24.38
CA THR A 154 -7.83 13.75 -24.75
C THR A 154 -8.78 13.70 -23.54
N ASP A 155 -8.27 13.40 -22.34
CA ASP A 155 -9.10 13.20 -21.13
C ASP A 155 -9.40 14.51 -20.36
N ALA A 156 -9.01 15.66 -20.90
CA ALA A 156 -9.22 16.99 -20.30
C ALA A 156 -10.45 17.74 -20.87
N LYS A 157 -11.32 17.05 -21.62
CA LYS A 157 -12.48 17.65 -22.31
C LYS A 157 -13.83 16.96 -22.04
N GLN A 158 -13.97 16.23 -20.94
CA GLN A 158 -15.28 15.84 -20.42
C GLN A 158 -15.53 16.48 -19.07
#